data_AF-A0A948TH19-F1
#
_entry.id   AF-A0A948TH19-F1
#
_cell.length_a   1.000
_cell.length_b   1.000
_cell.length_c   1.000
_cell.angle_alpha   90.00
_cell.angle_beta   90.00
_cell.angle_gamma   90.00
#
_symmetry.space_group_name_H-M   'P 1'
#
loop_
_entity.id
_entity.type
_entity.pdbx_description
1 polymer ?
#
loop_
_entity_poly.entity_id
_entity_poly.type
_entity_poly.pdbx_seq_one_letter_code
_entity_poly.pdbx_strand_id
1 'polypeptide(L)'
;MANSEHTETALENLPTIPMGVSDWGSLQDGNYLVVDKTAKLKKLVAYRSVFLARPRRMGKSTLCSMLYEMFAHGKESFAGQAIYELWTEKTYPVILLSFKTIAVKNANDFEISLRETLVAAFSEAGFPEVKSFEQSRTLNGFLRQFNSIAQQHKLVFLIDEWDYSLSHSDDNAEAFNIFMGVLEIFYSWLRELPKLRFVLVTGIMRYRETSLFTGQDIQDLSMDPDFADLLGYTQEEIKQAFAQYIPLAAARMHITEEQLLEQLQLYYAGFCFDYDAFIEVYCPYAINRFFSVVKSRNKVPYFGSYWMRSANASSALSTYVRKHALKQDELKELCEQQFTLSYAELNAANYFGPATFKQLLVQAGYFSIKSIAGNELDDADDPDDPEQRKFNCAITNKDVAKEFVPVLKQYLQELELR
;
A
#
# COMPACT_ATOMS: atom_id res chain seq x y z
N MET A 1 40.46 23.30 7.36
CA MET A 1 40.27 22.49 8.57
C MET A 1 39.01 22.93 9.35
N ALA A 2 38.76 24.23 9.57
CA ALA A 2 37.51 24.68 10.22
C ALA A 2 36.20 24.39 9.45
N ASN A 3 36.21 24.40 8.10
CA ASN A 3 35.00 24.11 7.30
C ASN A 3 34.62 22.63 7.24
N SER A 4 35.55 21.69 7.51
CA SER A 4 35.27 20.25 7.44
C SER A 4 34.66 19.72 8.74
N GLU A 5 35.08 20.23 9.91
CA GLU A 5 34.53 19.83 11.21
C GLU A 5 33.08 20.30 11.41
N HIS A 6 32.74 21.50 10.93
CA HIS A 6 31.36 22.03 10.96
C HIS A 6 30.40 21.29 10.03
N THR A 7 30.86 20.79 8.88
CA THR A 7 30.04 19.95 7.99
C THR A 7 29.92 18.52 8.53
N GLU A 8 30.92 18.03 9.25
CA GLU A 8 30.90 16.73 9.92
C GLU A 8 29.85 16.64 11.02
N THR A 9 29.85 17.61 11.94
CA THR A 9 28.86 17.70 13.02
C THR A 9 27.45 17.97 12.51
N ALA A 10 27.29 18.70 11.39
CA ALA A 10 25.99 18.90 10.75
C ALA A 10 25.40 17.60 10.15
N LEU A 11 26.24 16.73 9.58
CA LEU A 11 25.80 15.44 9.01
C LEU A 11 25.39 14.42 10.09
N GLU A 12 26.06 14.44 11.25
CA GLU A 12 25.77 13.56 12.39
C GLU A 12 24.42 13.89 13.04
N ASN A 13 24.05 15.17 13.08
CA ASN A 13 22.81 15.65 13.70
C ASN A 13 21.55 15.53 12.82
N LEU A 14 21.69 15.16 11.55
CA LEU A 14 20.54 14.93 10.67
C LEU A 14 19.68 13.76 11.21
N PRO A 15 18.34 13.83 11.13
CA PRO A 15 17.48 12.69 11.45
C PRO A 15 17.78 11.48 10.56
N THR A 16 17.67 10.25 11.05
CA THR A 16 17.96 9.04 10.25
C THR A 16 16.88 8.79 9.21
N ILE A 17 17.24 8.41 7.98
CA ILE A 17 16.24 8.07 6.96
C ILE A 17 15.69 6.66 7.23
N PRO A 18 14.36 6.48 7.38
CA PRO A 18 13.79 5.18 7.71
C PRO A 18 13.80 4.25 6.49
N MET A 19 14.67 3.24 6.55
CA MET A 19 14.84 2.25 5.50
C MET A 19 14.30 0.88 5.95
N GLY A 20 13.07 0.57 5.55
CA GLY A 20 12.43 -0.71 5.86
C GLY A 20 11.92 -0.84 7.30
N VAL A 21 11.90 0.26 8.05
CA VAL A 21 11.28 0.34 9.38
C VAL A 21 9.83 0.76 9.20
N SER A 22 8.90 -0.11 9.59
CA SER A 22 7.46 0.17 9.57
C SER A 22 6.82 0.24 10.95
N ASP A 23 7.53 -0.24 11.98
CA ASP A 23 7.08 -0.18 13.36
C ASP A 23 7.19 1.25 13.91
N TRP A 24 6.09 1.79 14.43
CA TRP A 24 6.01 3.17 14.92
C TRP A 24 6.87 3.39 16.17
N GLY A 25 6.88 2.44 17.11
CA GLY A 25 7.74 2.52 18.30
C GLY A 25 9.22 2.67 17.90
N SER A 26 9.67 1.82 16.98
CA SER A 26 11.02 1.87 16.42
C SER A 26 11.33 3.19 15.69
N LEU A 27 10.34 3.77 15.00
CA LEU A 27 10.49 5.07 14.32
C LEU A 27 10.68 6.22 15.32
N GLN A 28 9.98 6.18 16.46
CA GLN A 28 10.11 7.17 17.53
C GLN A 28 11.46 7.06 18.25
N ASP A 29 11.88 5.84 18.60
CA ASP A 29 13.10 5.61 19.37
C ASP A 29 14.38 5.93 18.57
N GLY A 30 14.35 5.79 17.24
CA GLY A 30 15.54 5.85 16.39
C GLY A 30 15.92 7.22 15.80
N ASN A 31 15.31 8.32 16.28
CA ASN A 31 15.47 9.66 15.71
C ASN A 31 15.30 9.67 14.17
N TYR A 32 14.26 8.99 13.68
CA TYR A 32 13.99 8.88 12.26
C TYR A 32 13.30 10.14 11.72
N LEU A 33 13.59 10.46 10.45
CA LEU A 33 12.83 11.47 9.70
C LEU A 33 11.42 10.94 9.46
N VAL A 34 10.42 11.61 10.04
CA VAL A 34 9.00 11.31 9.89
C VAL A 34 8.30 12.51 9.29
N VAL A 35 7.52 12.29 8.22
CA VAL A 35 6.62 13.30 7.65
C VAL A 35 5.28 13.19 8.38
N ASP A 36 4.88 14.24 9.08
CA ASP A 36 3.63 14.23 9.83
C ASP A 36 2.41 14.43 8.90
N LYS A 37 1.65 13.34 8.73
CA LYS A 37 0.35 13.32 8.04
C LYS A 37 -0.80 12.97 8.98
N THR A 38 -0.52 12.96 10.28
CA THR A 38 -1.37 12.29 11.27
C THR A 38 -2.73 12.98 11.47
N ALA A 39 -2.88 14.25 11.06
CA ALA A 39 -4.16 14.95 11.05
C ALA A 39 -5.24 14.19 10.25
N LYS A 40 -4.87 13.55 9.13
CA LYS A 40 -5.81 12.78 8.29
C LYS A 40 -6.32 11.52 8.98
N LEU A 41 -5.58 11.00 9.97
CA LEU A 41 -6.03 9.83 10.74
C LEU A 41 -7.31 10.14 11.52
N LYS A 42 -7.53 11.40 11.93
CA LYS A 42 -8.78 11.79 12.59
C LYS A 42 -10.00 11.57 11.70
N LYS A 43 -9.89 11.88 10.40
CA LYS A 43 -10.93 11.59 9.40
C LYS A 43 -11.06 10.09 9.17
N LEU A 44 -9.93 9.39 9.01
CA LEU A 44 -9.89 7.95 8.74
C LEU A 44 -10.62 7.13 9.82
N VAL A 45 -10.36 7.40 11.11
CA VAL A 45 -10.96 6.64 12.22
C VAL A 45 -12.41 7.00 12.53
N ALA A 46 -12.96 8.00 11.84
CA ALA A 46 -14.39 8.35 11.94
C ALA A 46 -15.28 7.33 11.21
N TYR A 47 -14.72 6.64 10.20
CA TYR A 47 -15.36 5.50 9.57
C TYR A 47 -15.36 4.27 10.49
N ARG A 48 -16.31 3.36 10.25
CA ARG A 48 -16.40 2.09 11.00
C ARG A 48 -15.45 1.05 10.43
N SER A 49 -15.44 0.87 9.11
CA SER A 49 -14.52 -0.03 8.43
C SER A 49 -14.07 0.60 7.11
N VAL A 50 -12.79 0.47 6.80
CA VAL A 50 -12.16 1.12 5.65
C VAL A 50 -11.22 0.16 4.93
N PHE A 51 -11.15 0.31 3.62
CA PHE A 51 -10.19 -0.36 2.77
C PHE A 51 -9.30 0.67 2.08
N LEU A 52 -7.99 0.39 2.03
CA LEU A 52 -7.00 1.27 1.41
C LEU A 52 -6.01 0.46 0.57
N ALA A 53 -6.22 0.48 -0.75
CA ALA A 53 -5.29 -0.08 -1.72
C ALA A 53 -4.19 0.94 -2.06
N ARG A 54 -2.94 0.50 -1.97
CA ARG A 54 -1.78 1.23 -2.49
C ARG A 54 -0.73 0.25 -3.02
N PRO A 55 0.11 0.66 -3.98
CA PRO A 55 1.29 -0.10 -4.39
C PRO A 55 2.19 -0.55 -3.23
N ARG A 56 3.07 -1.52 -3.50
CA ARG A 56 4.11 -1.94 -2.54
C ARG A 56 4.96 -0.73 -2.12
N ARG A 57 5.44 -0.74 -0.88
CA ARG A 57 6.35 0.28 -0.31
C ARG A 57 5.79 1.70 -0.16
N MET A 58 4.46 1.86 -0.21
CA MET A 58 3.78 3.16 -0.01
C MET A 58 3.55 3.56 1.46
N GLY A 59 3.87 2.69 2.42
CA GLY A 59 3.71 2.97 3.86
C GLY A 59 2.48 2.37 4.53
N LYS A 60 1.78 1.42 3.88
CA LYS A 60 0.60 0.73 4.44
C LYS A 60 0.86 0.10 5.82
N SER A 61 1.94 -0.66 5.97
CA SER A 61 2.29 -1.28 7.26
C SER A 61 2.62 -0.26 8.35
N THR A 62 3.21 0.88 7.98
CA THR A 62 3.46 1.99 8.92
C THR A 62 2.16 2.61 9.41
N LEU A 63 1.18 2.80 8.51
CA LEU A 63 -0.16 3.24 8.89
C LEU A 63 -0.82 2.25 9.86
N CYS A 64 -0.73 0.95 9.62
CA CYS A 64 -1.24 -0.07 10.55
C CYS A 64 -0.56 0.01 11.91
N SER A 65 0.77 0.14 11.95
CA SER A 65 1.51 0.27 13.21
C SER A 65 1.14 1.55 13.98
N MET A 66 1.00 2.69 13.30
CA MET A 66 0.55 3.93 13.94
C MET A 66 -0.84 3.80 14.54
N LEU A 67 -1.79 3.22 13.80
CA LEU A 67 -3.14 3.00 14.30
C LEU A 67 -3.17 1.99 15.45
N TYR A 68 -2.31 0.96 15.41
CA TYR A 68 -2.14 0.01 16.51
C TYR A 68 -1.74 0.76 17.77
N GLU A 69 -0.67 1.56 17.71
CA GLU A 69 -0.19 2.36 18.84
C GLU A 69 -1.27 3.30 19.39
N MET A 70 -1.97 4.01 18.51
CA MET A 70 -3.03 4.94 18.92
C MET A 70 -4.20 4.26 19.61
N PHE A 71 -4.68 3.13 19.07
CA PHE A 71 -5.80 2.41 19.64
C PHE A 71 -5.42 1.55 20.86
N ALA A 72 -4.22 0.96 20.90
CA ALA A 72 -3.79 0.08 21.99
C ALA A 72 -3.21 0.87 23.18
N HIS A 73 -2.44 1.92 22.90
CA HIS A 73 -1.60 2.60 23.88
C HIS A 73 -1.91 4.11 24.02
N GLY A 74 -2.68 4.68 23.09
CA GLY A 74 -3.10 6.08 23.14
C GLY A 74 -2.16 6.99 22.36
N LYS A 75 -2.24 8.30 22.65
CA LYS A 75 -1.59 9.34 21.84
C LYS A 75 -0.20 9.76 22.29
N GLU A 76 0.30 9.25 23.43
CA GLU A 76 1.53 9.79 24.05
C GLU A 76 2.76 9.60 23.17
N SER A 77 2.86 8.48 22.44
CA SER A 77 3.92 8.25 21.45
C SER A 77 3.82 9.14 20.21
N PHE A 78 2.80 10.00 20.13
CA PHE A 78 2.57 10.94 19.03
C PHE A 78 2.88 12.41 19.40
N ALA A 79 3.57 12.65 20.51
CA ALA A 79 3.91 14.00 20.96
C ALA A 79 4.62 14.80 19.86
N GLY A 80 4.09 16.00 19.57
CA GLY A 80 4.60 16.87 18.50
C GLY A 80 4.05 16.57 17.11
N GLN A 81 3.21 15.55 16.93
CA GLN A 81 2.44 15.35 15.70
C GLN A 81 1.01 15.88 15.84
N ALA A 82 0.39 16.24 14.72
CA ALA A 82 -0.93 16.85 14.67
C ALA A 82 -2.02 16.01 15.36
N ILE A 83 -1.94 14.68 15.29
CA ILE A 83 -2.92 13.79 15.92
C ILE A 83 -2.89 13.83 17.44
N TYR A 84 -1.80 14.28 18.07
CA TYR A 84 -1.70 14.38 19.52
C TYR A 84 -2.83 15.24 20.11
N GLU A 85 -3.17 16.37 19.48
CA GLU A 85 -4.25 17.22 19.96
C GLU A 85 -5.63 16.75 19.46
N LEU A 86 -5.68 16.04 18.34
CA LEU A 86 -6.93 15.62 17.69
C LEU A 86 -7.47 14.28 18.21
N TRP A 87 -6.63 13.47 18.85
CA TRP A 87 -7.01 12.15 19.36
C TRP A 87 -7.84 12.27 20.63
N THR A 88 -9.07 11.76 20.54
CA THR A 88 -10.07 11.80 21.62
C THR A 88 -10.61 10.41 21.97
N GLU A 89 -10.11 9.37 21.32
CA GLU A 89 -10.51 8.00 21.58
C GLU A 89 -9.80 7.46 22.82
N LYS A 90 -10.49 6.58 23.54
CA LYS A 90 -9.86 5.73 24.56
C LYS A 90 -9.10 4.59 23.90
N THR A 91 -8.40 3.79 24.71
CA THR A 91 -7.77 2.57 24.22
C THR A 91 -8.77 1.43 24.05
N TYR A 92 -8.45 0.51 23.12
CA TYR A 92 -9.23 -0.68 22.77
C TYR A 92 -8.28 -1.87 22.56
N PRO A 93 -8.76 -3.12 22.73
CA PRO A 93 -8.02 -4.29 22.27
C PRO A 93 -7.90 -4.26 20.75
N VAL A 94 -6.67 -4.33 20.24
CA VAL A 94 -6.35 -4.27 18.82
C VAL A 94 -5.88 -5.63 18.34
N ILE A 95 -6.55 -6.16 17.31
CA ILE A 95 -6.17 -7.40 16.62
C ILE A 95 -5.46 -7.00 15.33
N LEU A 96 -4.13 -7.07 15.33
CA LEU A 96 -3.29 -6.79 14.16
C LEU A 96 -2.96 -8.10 13.45
N LEU A 97 -3.35 -8.20 12.18
CA LEU A 97 -3.13 -9.37 11.33
C LEU A 97 -2.30 -8.96 10.13
N SER A 98 -1.05 -9.39 10.07
CA SER A 98 -0.18 -9.19 8.89
C SER A 98 -0.16 -10.45 8.04
N PHE A 99 -0.73 -10.39 6.84
CA PHE A 99 -0.79 -11.55 5.94
C PHE A 99 0.58 -11.92 5.32
N LYS A 100 1.60 -11.07 5.48
CA LYS A 100 3.00 -11.38 5.10
C LYS A 100 3.57 -12.59 5.81
N THR A 101 3.11 -12.87 7.03
CA THR A 101 3.63 -13.96 7.87
C THR A 101 2.86 -15.27 7.66
N ILE A 102 1.77 -15.23 6.88
CA ILE A 102 0.92 -16.40 6.64
C ILE A 102 1.52 -17.24 5.51
N ALA A 103 1.81 -18.50 5.80
CA ALA A 103 2.38 -19.43 4.83
C ALA A 103 1.34 -19.86 3.78
N VAL A 104 1.75 -19.97 2.51
CA VAL A 104 0.82 -20.13 1.35
C VAL A 104 1.17 -21.32 0.46
N LYS A 105 1.77 -22.38 1.02
CA LYS A 105 2.18 -23.54 0.21
C LYS A 105 0.98 -24.31 -0.36
N ASN A 106 -0.10 -24.41 0.40
CA ASN A 106 -1.37 -25.01 0.02
C ASN A 106 -2.49 -24.48 0.93
N ALA A 107 -3.72 -24.82 0.60
CA ALA A 107 -4.92 -24.48 1.36
C ALA A 107 -4.86 -24.76 2.86
N ASN A 108 -4.41 -25.96 3.22
CA ASN A 108 -4.37 -26.41 4.59
C ASN A 108 -3.30 -25.63 5.38
N ASP A 109 -2.12 -25.44 4.79
CA ASP A 109 -1.06 -24.64 5.40
C ASP A 109 -1.50 -23.17 5.59
N PHE A 110 -2.27 -22.62 4.65
CA PHE A 110 -2.83 -21.28 4.75
C PHE A 110 -3.86 -21.17 5.89
N GLU A 111 -4.81 -22.12 5.98
CA GLU A 111 -5.79 -22.12 7.07
C GLU A 111 -5.11 -22.29 8.44
N ILE A 112 -4.15 -23.21 8.55
CA ILE A 112 -3.35 -23.42 9.76
C ILE A 112 -2.63 -22.12 10.14
N SER A 113 -1.88 -21.53 9.22
CA SER A 113 -1.09 -20.33 9.52
C SER A 113 -1.98 -19.13 9.88
N LEU A 114 -3.15 -18.98 9.24
CA LEU A 114 -4.14 -17.96 9.62
C LEU A 114 -4.65 -18.17 11.05
N ARG A 115 -4.96 -19.41 11.44
CA ARG A 115 -5.39 -19.74 12.81
C ARG A 115 -4.31 -19.41 13.83
N GLU A 116 -3.05 -19.74 13.56
CA GLU A 116 -1.91 -19.41 14.43
C GLU A 116 -1.76 -17.89 14.59
N THR A 117 -1.81 -17.15 13.49
CA THR A 117 -1.75 -15.68 13.51
C THR A 117 -2.90 -15.07 14.31
N LEU A 118 -4.11 -15.62 14.21
CA LEU A 118 -5.25 -15.17 15.02
C LEU A 118 -5.06 -15.42 16.51
N VAL A 119 -4.63 -16.62 16.90
CA VAL A 119 -4.35 -16.92 18.32
C VAL A 119 -3.30 -15.95 18.87
N ALA A 120 -2.21 -15.75 18.13
CA ALA A 120 -1.15 -14.82 18.53
C ALA A 120 -1.68 -13.39 18.70
N ALA A 121 -2.42 -12.86 17.71
CA ALA A 121 -2.94 -11.49 17.76
C ALA A 121 -3.93 -11.26 18.91
N PHE A 122 -4.79 -12.24 19.23
CA PHE A 122 -5.67 -12.14 20.40
C PHE A 122 -4.91 -12.25 21.72
N SER A 123 -3.87 -13.08 21.78
CA SER A 123 -2.99 -13.17 22.94
C SER A 123 -2.24 -11.86 23.20
N GLU A 124 -1.70 -11.23 22.15
CA GLU A 124 -1.04 -9.92 22.22
C GLU A 124 -2.00 -8.82 22.68
N ALA A 125 -3.27 -8.89 22.29
CA ALA A 125 -4.33 -8.00 22.78
C ALA A 125 -4.74 -8.25 24.25
N GLY A 126 -4.10 -9.21 24.94
CA GLY A 126 -4.30 -9.50 26.36
C GLY A 126 -5.41 -10.51 26.66
N PHE A 127 -5.92 -11.23 25.65
CA PHE A 127 -6.93 -12.26 25.87
C PHE A 127 -6.30 -13.62 26.20
N PRO A 128 -6.93 -14.42 27.08
CA PRO A 128 -6.42 -15.74 27.42
C PRO A 128 -6.33 -16.61 26.17
N GLU A 129 -5.27 -17.40 26.10
CA GLU A 129 -5.02 -18.30 24.98
C GLU A 129 -6.22 -19.24 24.78
N VAL A 130 -6.83 -19.13 23.60
CA VAL A 130 -7.94 -19.99 23.18
C VAL A 130 -7.38 -21.40 23.02
N LYS A 131 -7.74 -22.30 23.95
CA LYS A 131 -7.16 -23.66 23.99
C LYS A 131 -7.61 -24.51 22.79
N SER A 132 -6.60 -24.76 21.97
CA SER A 132 -6.37 -25.83 20.98
C SER A 132 -7.10 -25.78 19.63
N PHE A 133 -6.25 -25.54 18.63
CA PHE A 133 -6.32 -26.00 17.24
C PHE A 133 -7.10 -27.30 17.01
N GLU A 134 -6.99 -28.25 17.94
CA GLU A 134 -7.51 -29.62 17.84
C GLU A 134 -9.04 -29.75 18.04
N GLN A 135 -9.69 -28.77 18.68
CA GLN A 135 -11.11 -28.90 19.04
C GLN A 135 -12.07 -28.57 17.88
N SER A 136 -11.63 -27.85 16.85
CA SER A 136 -12.49 -27.37 15.75
C SER A 136 -11.96 -27.77 14.37
N ARG A 137 -12.59 -28.80 13.78
CA ARG A 137 -12.29 -29.32 12.43
C ARG A 137 -12.53 -28.32 11.29
N THR A 138 -13.30 -27.26 11.52
CA THR A 138 -13.62 -26.25 10.50
C THR A 138 -13.20 -24.86 10.97
N LEU A 139 -12.79 -24.00 10.02
CA LEU A 139 -12.42 -22.61 10.31
C LEU A 139 -13.55 -21.85 11.03
N ASN A 140 -14.79 -22.04 10.59
CA ASN A 140 -15.98 -21.47 11.23
C ASN A 140 -16.14 -21.86 12.70
N GLY A 141 -15.83 -23.11 13.06
CA GLY A 141 -15.90 -23.56 14.46
C GLY A 141 -14.81 -22.90 15.30
N PHE A 142 -13.62 -22.73 14.73
CA PHE A 142 -12.50 -22.07 15.37
C PHE A 142 -12.76 -20.58 15.60
N LEU A 143 -13.22 -19.86 14.57
CA LEU A 143 -13.48 -18.42 14.66
C LEU A 143 -14.56 -18.08 15.70
N ARG A 144 -15.59 -18.94 15.84
CA ARG A 144 -16.65 -18.77 16.86
C ARG A 144 -16.13 -18.72 18.29
N GLN A 145 -14.95 -19.26 18.57
CA GLN A 145 -14.36 -19.23 19.91
C GLN A 145 -14.02 -17.79 20.36
N PHE A 146 -13.78 -16.89 19.41
CA PHE A 146 -13.52 -15.47 19.67
C PHE A 146 -14.80 -14.63 19.80
N ASN A 147 -15.99 -15.18 19.52
CA ASN A 147 -17.24 -14.42 19.56
C ASN A 147 -17.57 -13.92 20.96
N SER A 148 -17.27 -14.69 22.01
CA SER A 148 -17.51 -14.29 23.40
C SER A 148 -16.67 -13.06 23.78
N ILE A 149 -15.43 -12.99 23.31
CA ILE A 149 -14.55 -11.83 23.46
C ILE A 149 -15.16 -10.61 22.76
N ALA A 150 -15.56 -10.77 21.50
CA ALA A 150 -16.19 -9.71 20.70
C ALA A 150 -17.59 -9.29 21.22
N GLN A 151 -18.27 -10.11 22.04
CA GLN A 151 -19.50 -9.73 22.73
C GLN A 151 -19.24 -8.86 23.96
N GLN A 152 -18.09 -9.02 24.61
CA GLN A 152 -17.74 -8.30 25.83
C GLN A 152 -16.96 -7.01 25.53
N HIS A 153 -16.07 -7.05 24.54
CA HIS A 153 -15.15 -5.96 24.21
C HIS A 153 -15.45 -5.34 22.85
N LYS A 154 -15.20 -4.03 22.73
CA LYS A 154 -15.25 -3.33 21.44
C LYS A 154 -13.87 -3.44 20.80
N LEU A 155 -13.74 -4.21 19.71
CA LEU A 155 -12.46 -4.58 19.10
C LEU A 155 -12.07 -3.65 17.94
N VAL A 156 -10.77 -3.48 17.73
CA VAL A 156 -10.21 -2.87 16.51
C VAL A 156 -9.50 -3.98 15.72
N PHE A 157 -9.76 -4.07 14.42
CA PHE A 157 -9.03 -4.97 13.52
C PHE A 157 -8.18 -4.18 12.54
N LEU A 158 -6.89 -4.51 12.47
CA LEU A 158 -5.96 -3.95 11.49
C LEU A 158 -5.43 -5.11 10.66
N ILE A 159 -5.83 -5.19 9.39
CA ILE A 159 -5.52 -6.28 8.49
C ILE A 159 -4.57 -5.74 7.42
N ASP A 160 -3.28 -6.08 7.54
CA ASP A 160 -2.23 -5.61 6.64
C ASP A 160 -1.94 -6.60 5.52
N GLU A 161 -1.95 -6.10 4.29
CA GLU A 161 -1.68 -6.84 3.05
C GLU A 161 -2.55 -8.10 2.85
N TRP A 162 -3.87 -7.94 2.95
CA TRP A 162 -4.85 -9.05 2.85
C TRP A 162 -4.66 -9.96 1.63
N ASP A 163 -4.18 -9.38 0.52
CA ASP A 163 -3.96 -10.00 -0.78
C ASP A 163 -2.55 -10.58 -0.94
N TYR A 164 -1.72 -10.55 0.11
CA TYR A 164 -0.35 -11.06 0.06
C TYR A 164 -0.33 -12.50 -0.41
N SER A 165 -1.21 -13.36 0.15
CA SER A 165 -1.28 -14.77 -0.23
C SER A 165 -1.72 -14.99 -1.66
N LEU A 166 -2.66 -14.18 -2.14
CA LEU A 166 -3.15 -14.23 -3.53
C LEU A 166 -2.05 -13.81 -4.51
N SER A 167 -1.21 -12.84 -4.15
CA SER A 167 -0.09 -12.43 -4.98
C SER A 167 1.08 -13.43 -5.02
N HIS A 168 1.10 -14.41 -4.09
CA HIS A 168 2.13 -15.44 -3.98
C HIS A 168 1.60 -16.87 -4.22
N SER A 169 0.32 -17.04 -4.60
CA SER A 169 -0.19 -18.32 -5.10
C SER A 169 0.35 -18.54 -6.51
N ASP A 170 1.48 -19.23 -6.62
CA ASP A 170 2.09 -19.56 -7.92
C ASP A 170 1.19 -20.51 -8.72
N ASP A 171 0.88 -20.14 -9.97
CA ASP A 171 0.25 -20.88 -11.08
C ASP A 171 -0.94 -21.82 -10.77
N ASN A 172 -1.48 -21.78 -9.56
CA ASN A 172 -2.48 -22.73 -9.11
C ASN A 172 -3.80 -22.00 -8.86
N ALA A 173 -4.63 -21.92 -9.92
CA ALA A 173 -5.99 -21.39 -9.83
C ALA A 173 -6.83 -22.12 -8.77
N GLU A 174 -6.56 -23.41 -8.52
CA GLU A 174 -7.16 -24.17 -7.43
C GLU A 174 -6.74 -23.60 -6.07
N ALA A 175 -5.44 -23.34 -5.86
CA ALA A 175 -4.95 -22.71 -4.64
C ALA A 175 -5.52 -21.30 -4.42
N PHE A 176 -5.60 -20.49 -5.49
CA PHE A 176 -6.25 -19.17 -5.44
C PHE A 176 -7.70 -19.29 -4.95
N ASN A 177 -8.50 -20.17 -5.58
CA ASN A 177 -9.89 -20.36 -5.21
C ASN A 177 -10.04 -20.87 -3.77
N ILE A 178 -9.14 -21.73 -3.30
CA ILE A 178 -9.19 -22.20 -1.93
C ILE A 178 -8.80 -21.09 -0.94
N PHE A 179 -7.77 -20.28 -1.23
CA PHE A 179 -7.41 -19.12 -0.41
C PHE A 179 -8.56 -18.13 -0.32
N MET A 180 -9.21 -17.84 -1.45
CA MET A 180 -10.41 -17.01 -1.47
C MET A 180 -11.53 -17.60 -0.59
N GLY A 181 -11.81 -18.89 -0.66
CA GLY A 181 -12.81 -19.53 0.20
C GLY A 181 -12.49 -19.43 1.70
N VAL A 182 -11.22 -19.55 2.09
CA VAL A 182 -10.77 -19.35 3.48
C VAL A 182 -10.96 -17.89 3.91
N LEU A 183 -10.60 -16.93 3.06
CA LEU A 183 -10.81 -15.51 3.30
C LEU A 183 -12.30 -15.19 3.42
N GLU A 184 -13.15 -15.74 2.56
CA GLU A 184 -14.61 -15.57 2.61
C GLU A 184 -15.20 -15.96 3.96
N ILE A 185 -14.78 -17.10 4.49
CA ILE A 185 -15.17 -17.54 5.83
C ILE A 185 -14.68 -16.55 6.90
N PHE A 186 -13.42 -16.13 6.85
CA PHE A 186 -12.83 -15.24 7.83
C PHE A 186 -13.53 -13.86 7.89
N TYR A 187 -13.73 -13.21 6.75
CA TYR A 187 -14.36 -11.89 6.72
C TYR A 187 -15.88 -11.96 6.95
N SER A 188 -16.53 -13.04 6.55
CA SER A 188 -17.94 -13.29 6.91
C SER A 188 -18.09 -13.33 8.44
N TRP A 189 -17.22 -14.07 9.12
CA TRP A 189 -17.15 -14.08 10.58
C TRP A 189 -16.86 -12.69 11.16
N LEU A 190 -15.87 -11.97 10.63
CA LEU A 190 -15.51 -10.62 11.09
C LEU A 190 -16.71 -9.67 11.01
N ARG A 191 -17.51 -9.75 9.95
CA ARG A 191 -18.71 -8.95 9.74
C ARG A 191 -19.80 -9.21 10.78
N GLU A 192 -19.94 -10.45 11.22
CA GLU A 192 -20.94 -10.85 12.22
C GLU A 192 -20.57 -10.43 13.66
N LEU A 193 -19.37 -9.89 13.89
CA LEU A 193 -18.96 -9.46 15.22
C LEU A 193 -19.77 -8.25 15.72
N PRO A 194 -20.40 -8.34 16.90
CA PRO A 194 -21.38 -7.33 17.34
C PRO A 194 -20.75 -6.01 17.78
N LYS A 195 -19.49 -6.00 18.22
CA LYS A 195 -18.82 -4.82 18.78
C LYS A 195 -17.47 -4.54 18.11
N LEU A 196 -17.52 -4.01 16.89
CA LEU A 196 -16.35 -3.42 16.23
C LEU A 196 -16.28 -1.92 16.49
N ARG A 197 -15.09 -1.40 16.81
CA ARG A 197 -14.79 0.04 16.81
C ARG A 197 -14.29 0.48 15.46
N PHE A 198 -13.32 -0.23 14.91
CA PHE A 198 -12.66 0.16 13.68
C PHE A 198 -12.09 -1.07 12.98
N VAL A 199 -12.20 -1.12 11.66
CA VAL A 199 -11.53 -2.12 10.83
C VAL A 199 -10.77 -1.40 9.72
N LEU A 200 -9.46 -1.62 9.63
CA LEU A 200 -8.67 -1.22 8.45
C LEU A 200 -8.24 -2.48 7.72
N VAL A 201 -8.45 -2.51 6.41
CA VAL A 201 -7.91 -3.52 5.51
C VAL A 201 -7.00 -2.83 4.49
N THR A 202 -5.75 -3.28 4.37
CA THR A 202 -4.79 -2.74 3.41
C THR A 202 -4.38 -3.82 2.41
N GLY A 203 -4.06 -3.42 1.18
CA GLY A 203 -3.61 -4.34 0.13
C GLY A 203 -3.14 -3.62 -1.13
N ILE A 204 -2.95 -4.38 -2.20
CA ILE A 204 -2.73 -3.86 -3.56
C ILE A 204 -4.01 -4.04 -4.38
N MET A 205 -4.60 -5.23 -4.34
CA MET A 205 -5.76 -5.66 -5.09
C MET A 205 -7.07 -5.17 -4.45
N ARG A 206 -7.97 -4.59 -5.26
CA ARG A 206 -9.38 -4.30 -4.93
C ARG A 206 -10.34 -5.44 -5.30
N TYR A 207 -10.74 -6.28 -4.36
CA TYR A 207 -11.66 -7.38 -4.68
C TYR A 207 -13.10 -7.05 -4.27
N ARG A 208 -13.93 -6.49 -5.17
CA ARG A 208 -15.28 -5.97 -4.82
C ARG A 208 -16.41 -7.03 -4.81
N GLU A 209 -16.27 -8.15 -5.53
CA GLU A 209 -17.40 -9.07 -5.85
C GLU A 209 -17.47 -10.33 -5.01
N THR A 210 -16.53 -10.57 -4.10
CA THR A 210 -16.76 -11.62 -3.11
C THR A 210 -17.78 -11.14 -2.10
N SER A 211 -18.49 -12.11 -1.54
CA SER A 211 -19.27 -11.95 -0.31
C SER A 211 -18.49 -11.27 0.84
N LEU A 212 -17.17 -11.09 0.72
CA LEU A 212 -16.26 -10.31 1.58
C LEU A 212 -16.67 -8.83 1.76
N PHE A 213 -17.19 -8.18 0.71
CA PHE A 213 -17.45 -6.72 0.70
C PHE A 213 -18.91 -6.32 0.44
N THR A 214 -19.81 -7.28 0.18
CA THR A 214 -21.23 -7.01 -0.08
C THR A 214 -22.10 -7.26 1.16
N GLY A 215 -22.87 -6.25 1.61
CA GLY A 215 -23.89 -6.37 2.66
C GLY A 215 -23.91 -5.24 3.71
N GLN A 216 -22.75 -4.69 4.05
CA GLN A 216 -22.55 -3.39 4.73
C GLN A 216 -21.04 -3.17 4.98
N ASP A 217 -20.63 -1.90 4.86
CA ASP A 217 -19.73 -1.19 5.79
C ASP A 217 -18.20 -1.14 5.65
N ILE A 218 -17.52 -1.72 4.64
CA ILE A 218 -16.11 -1.34 4.35
C ILE A 218 -16.07 -0.26 3.27
N GLN A 219 -15.74 0.96 3.67
CA GLN A 219 -15.59 2.09 2.74
C GLN A 219 -14.25 1.98 2.01
N ASP A 220 -14.29 1.81 0.70
CA ASP A 220 -13.08 1.85 -0.13
C ASP A 220 -12.63 3.31 -0.33
N LEU A 221 -11.60 3.71 0.42
CA LEU A 221 -11.03 5.06 0.37
C LEU A 221 -9.86 5.14 -0.61
N SER A 222 -9.66 4.12 -1.44
CA SER A 222 -8.48 4.03 -2.31
C SER A 222 -8.43 5.14 -3.35
N MET A 223 -9.58 5.59 -3.86
CA MET A 223 -9.68 6.71 -4.82
C MET A 223 -10.24 8.00 -4.22
N ASP A 224 -10.45 8.04 -2.91
CA ASP A 224 -11.00 9.21 -2.26
C ASP A 224 -9.94 10.35 -2.20
N PRO A 225 -10.23 11.54 -2.78
CA PRO A 225 -9.33 12.70 -2.75
C PRO A 225 -8.89 13.11 -1.35
N ASP A 226 -9.74 12.93 -0.32
CA ASP A 226 -9.42 13.30 1.06
C ASP A 226 -8.26 12.45 1.64
N PHE A 227 -8.02 11.27 1.07
CA PHE A 227 -7.00 10.30 1.48
C PHE A 227 -5.95 10.02 0.39
N ALA A 228 -5.96 10.75 -0.72
CA ALA A 228 -5.07 10.54 -1.86
C ALA A 228 -3.58 10.55 -1.46
N ASP A 229 -3.20 11.55 -0.66
CA ASP A 229 -1.86 11.78 -0.12
C ASP A 229 -1.65 11.22 1.30
N LEU A 230 -2.59 10.44 1.85
CA LEU A 230 -2.39 9.81 3.17
C LEU A 230 -1.12 8.95 3.19
N LEU A 231 -0.85 8.28 2.07
CA LEU A 231 0.33 7.46 1.82
C LEU A 231 1.08 8.00 0.60
N GLY A 232 2.41 8.00 0.65
CA GLY A 232 3.25 8.73 -0.30
C GLY A 232 3.72 10.08 0.26
N TYR A 233 4.66 10.74 -0.41
CA TYR A 233 5.04 12.12 -0.08
C TYR A 233 4.56 13.07 -1.17
N THR A 234 4.12 14.27 -0.83
CA THR A 234 3.88 15.35 -1.80
C THR A 234 5.20 16.08 -2.10
N GLN A 235 5.21 16.88 -3.16
CA GLN A 235 6.35 17.72 -3.49
C GLN A 235 6.75 18.65 -2.33
N GLU A 236 5.76 19.26 -1.68
CA GLU A 236 5.99 20.22 -0.59
C GLU A 236 6.49 19.52 0.67
N GLU A 237 5.98 18.33 0.98
CA GLU A 237 6.50 17.53 2.08
C GLU A 237 7.96 17.11 1.86
N ILE A 238 8.35 16.79 0.62
CA ILE A 238 9.76 16.51 0.32
C ILE A 238 10.62 17.75 0.57
N LYS A 239 10.21 18.92 0.05
CA LYS A 239 10.95 20.17 0.23
C LYS A 239 11.11 20.53 1.71
N GLN A 240 10.08 20.30 2.52
CA GLN A 240 10.08 20.64 3.95
C GLN A 240 10.85 19.60 4.78
N ALA A 241 10.46 18.32 4.70
CA ALA A 241 11.01 17.30 5.57
C ALA A 241 12.47 16.96 5.21
N PHE A 242 12.83 17.03 3.93
CA PHE A 242 14.19 16.76 3.45
C PHE A 242 15.00 18.04 3.19
N ALA A 243 14.57 19.20 3.71
CA ALA A 243 15.21 20.50 3.49
C ALA A 243 16.72 20.50 3.78
N GLN A 244 17.15 19.78 4.81
CA GLN A 244 18.58 19.69 5.18
C GLN A 244 19.35 18.69 4.29
N TYR A 245 18.65 17.72 3.70
CA TYR A 245 19.21 16.69 2.84
C TYR A 245 19.38 17.12 1.38
N ILE A 246 18.46 17.95 0.88
CA ILE A 246 18.41 18.46 -0.50
C ILE A 246 19.72 19.16 -0.92
N PRO A 247 20.22 20.21 -0.22
CA PRO A 247 21.44 20.90 -0.62
C PRO A 247 22.67 19.97 -0.58
N LEU A 248 22.71 19.05 0.38
CA LEU A 248 23.79 18.07 0.51
C LEU A 248 23.79 17.09 -0.67
N ALA A 249 22.63 16.58 -1.06
CA ALA A 249 22.50 15.70 -2.21
C ALA A 249 22.87 16.41 -3.51
N ALA A 250 22.37 17.64 -3.73
CA ALA A 250 22.64 18.46 -4.91
C ALA A 250 24.15 18.74 -5.07
N ALA A 251 24.80 19.18 -3.99
CA ALA A 251 26.24 19.45 -3.98
C ALA A 251 27.08 18.21 -4.33
N ARG A 252 26.72 17.03 -3.80
CA ARG A 252 27.43 15.76 -4.08
C ARG A 252 27.21 15.24 -5.50
N MET A 253 26.08 15.60 -6.10
CA MET A 253 25.75 15.23 -7.48
C MET A 253 26.19 16.29 -8.50
N HIS A 254 26.74 17.42 -8.04
CA HIS A 254 27.13 18.56 -8.89
C HIS A 254 25.99 19.12 -9.76
N ILE A 255 24.79 19.20 -9.19
CA ILE A 255 23.59 19.77 -9.82
C ILE A 255 22.96 20.82 -8.90
N THR A 256 22.05 21.63 -9.43
CA THR A 256 21.27 22.57 -8.59
C THR A 256 20.19 21.83 -7.79
N GLU A 257 19.71 22.45 -6.71
CA GLU A 257 18.59 21.89 -5.92
C GLU A 257 17.31 21.76 -6.77
N GLU A 258 17.07 22.71 -7.67
CA GLU A 258 15.97 22.65 -8.64
C GLU A 258 16.08 21.43 -9.56
N GLN A 259 17.25 21.23 -10.18
CA GLN A 259 17.51 20.05 -11.01
C GLN A 259 17.38 18.75 -10.22
N LEU A 260 17.82 18.73 -8.95
CA LEU A 260 17.65 17.57 -8.08
C LEU A 260 16.16 17.25 -7.88
N LEU A 261 15.35 18.25 -7.53
CA LEU A 261 13.90 18.08 -7.31
C LEU A 261 13.18 17.64 -8.59
N GLU A 262 13.51 18.22 -9.74
CA GLU A 262 12.97 17.79 -11.05
C GLU A 262 13.30 16.32 -11.35
N GLN A 263 14.55 15.89 -11.08
CA GLN A 263 14.94 14.50 -11.27
C GLN A 263 14.26 13.57 -10.27
N LEU A 264 14.11 13.98 -9.00
CA LEU A 264 13.34 13.21 -8.03
C LEU A 264 11.91 13.02 -8.50
N GLN A 265 11.27 14.07 -9.02
CA GLN A 265 9.91 14.01 -9.56
C GLN A 265 9.83 13.01 -10.71
N LEU A 266 10.71 13.17 -11.71
CA LEU A 266 10.75 12.31 -12.89
C LEU A 266 10.93 10.82 -12.56
N TYR A 267 11.72 10.51 -11.52
CA TYR A 267 12.01 9.13 -11.15
C TYR A 267 11.03 8.53 -10.15
N TYR A 268 10.55 9.30 -9.17
CA TYR A 268 9.93 8.74 -7.97
C TYR A 268 8.53 9.28 -7.66
N ALA A 269 8.09 10.33 -8.35
CA ALA A 269 6.70 10.82 -8.29
C ALA A 269 5.81 10.06 -9.29
N GLY A 270 4.69 10.65 -9.69
CA GLY A 270 3.84 10.12 -10.74
C GLY A 270 2.73 9.18 -10.30
N PHE A 271 2.60 8.87 -9.01
CA PHE A 271 1.51 8.05 -8.47
C PHE A 271 0.31 8.95 -8.13
N CYS A 272 -0.83 8.68 -8.76
CA CYS A 272 -2.09 9.38 -8.54
C CYS A 272 -3.17 8.35 -8.21
N PHE A 273 -3.86 8.55 -7.09
CA PHE A 273 -4.85 7.59 -6.60
C PHE A 273 -6.27 8.12 -6.64
N ASP A 274 -6.47 9.44 -6.64
CA ASP A 274 -7.79 10.06 -6.58
C ASP A 274 -8.53 10.07 -7.92
N TYR A 275 -9.86 10.05 -7.86
CA TYR A 275 -10.72 10.15 -9.04
C TYR A 275 -10.82 11.56 -9.64
N ASP A 276 -10.21 12.57 -9.00
CA ASP A 276 -10.08 13.92 -9.56
C ASP A 276 -8.81 14.06 -10.42
N ALA A 277 -7.97 13.03 -10.44
CA ALA A 277 -6.69 12.98 -11.16
C ALA A 277 -5.77 14.17 -10.83
N PHE A 278 -5.78 14.63 -9.57
CA PHE A 278 -5.14 15.87 -9.17
C PHE A 278 -3.93 15.68 -8.26
N ILE A 279 -3.98 14.72 -7.33
CA ILE A 279 -2.98 14.60 -6.28
C ILE A 279 -1.93 13.56 -6.68
N GLU A 280 -0.77 14.06 -7.09
CA GLU A 280 0.41 13.25 -7.35
C GLU A 280 1.30 13.12 -6.11
N VAL A 281 1.72 11.88 -5.81
CA VAL A 281 2.64 11.58 -4.72
C VAL A 281 3.85 10.78 -5.17
N TYR A 282 4.88 10.86 -4.34
CA TYR A 282 6.12 10.13 -4.42
C TYR A 282 6.05 8.83 -3.63
N CYS A 283 6.73 7.80 -4.13
CA CYS A 283 6.95 6.57 -3.38
C CYS A 283 7.90 6.81 -2.18
N PRO A 284 7.45 6.62 -0.92
CA PRO A 284 8.26 6.92 0.26
C PRO A 284 9.56 6.13 0.31
N TYR A 285 9.52 4.84 -0.03
CA TYR A 285 10.72 4.00 -0.02
C TYR A 285 11.76 4.45 -1.04
N ALA A 286 11.34 4.91 -2.22
CA ALA A 286 12.27 5.34 -3.25
C ALA A 286 12.97 6.65 -2.84
N ILE A 287 12.22 7.60 -2.29
CA ILE A 287 12.76 8.85 -1.71
C ILE A 287 13.69 8.55 -0.54
N ASN A 288 13.25 7.72 0.41
CA ASN A 288 14.08 7.32 1.54
C ASN A 288 15.36 6.62 1.05
N ARG A 289 15.27 5.74 0.05
CA ARG A 289 16.44 5.07 -0.52
C ARG A 289 17.43 6.07 -1.12
N PHE A 290 16.93 7.04 -1.89
CA PHE A 290 17.75 8.10 -2.47
C PHE A 290 18.50 8.89 -1.39
N PHE A 291 17.79 9.38 -0.36
CA PHE A 291 18.40 10.19 0.69
C PHE A 291 19.22 9.38 1.69
N SER A 292 18.98 8.08 1.85
CA SER A 292 19.70 7.22 2.81
C SER A 292 21.21 7.17 2.57
N VAL A 293 21.67 7.41 1.34
CA VAL A 293 23.10 7.40 0.99
C VAL A 293 23.75 8.78 1.14
N VAL A 294 22.98 9.85 1.34
CA VAL A 294 23.50 11.22 1.45
C VAL A 294 24.43 11.37 2.66
N LYS A 295 24.13 10.71 3.78
CA LYS A 295 25.02 10.63 4.96
C LYS A 295 26.31 9.83 4.71
N SER A 296 26.31 8.92 3.74
CA SER A 296 27.44 8.01 3.50
C SER A 296 28.54 8.69 2.71
N ARG A 297 29.72 8.89 3.30
CA ARG A 297 30.86 9.52 2.60
C ARG A 297 31.35 8.76 1.37
N ASN A 298 31.17 7.44 1.37
CA ASN A 298 31.69 6.55 0.33
C ASN A 298 30.72 6.33 -0.84
N LYS A 299 29.49 6.85 -0.76
CA LYS A 299 28.46 6.63 -1.78
C LYS A 299 27.88 7.96 -2.25
N VAL A 300 27.92 8.19 -3.55
CA VAL A 300 27.26 9.34 -4.18
C VAL A 300 25.79 8.97 -4.45
N PRO A 301 24.81 9.84 -4.13
CA PRO A 301 23.43 9.62 -4.52
C PRO A 301 23.29 9.50 -6.04
N TYR A 302 22.38 8.65 -6.51
CA TYR A 302 22.11 8.48 -7.93
C TYR A 302 20.66 8.09 -8.15
N PHE A 303 20.13 8.35 -9.34
CA PHE A 303 18.74 8.00 -9.67
C PHE A 303 18.66 6.54 -10.15
N GLY A 304 18.42 5.63 -9.22
CA GLY A 304 18.26 4.19 -9.46
C GLY A 304 16.80 3.74 -9.50
N SER A 305 16.57 2.52 -10.00
CA SER A 305 15.26 1.87 -10.02
C SER A 305 14.89 1.30 -8.64
N TYR A 306 14.70 2.17 -7.65
CA TYR A 306 14.61 1.78 -6.25
C TYR A 306 13.30 1.08 -5.91
N TRP A 307 12.17 1.54 -6.45
CA TRP A 307 10.88 0.91 -6.23
C TRP A 307 10.81 -0.43 -6.98
N MET A 308 11.20 -0.46 -8.26
CA MET A 308 11.16 -1.69 -9.07
C MET A 308 12.06 -2.80 -8.52
N ARG A 309 13.25 -2.46 -8.02
CA ARG A 309 14.18 -3.43 -7.41
C ARG A 309 13.82 -3.80 -5.99
N SER A 310 12.84 -3.12 -5.38
CA SER A 310 12.37 -3.46 -4.04
C SER A 310 11.40 -4.64 -4.09
N ALA A 311 11.46 -5.50 -3.06
CA ALA A 311 10.47 -6.55 -2.77
C ALA A 311 9.94 -7.32 -3.99
N ASN A 312 10.82 -7.75 -4.91
CA ASN A 312 10.42 -8.59 -6.05
C ASN A 312 9.40 -7.92 -7.00
N ALA A 313 9.28 -6.59 -7.06
CA ALA A 313 8.35 -5.95 -8.01
C ALA A 313 8.69 -6.31 -9.47
N SER A 314 9.98 -6.46 -9.82
CA SER A 314 10.39 -6.97 -11.14
C SER A 314 10.03 -8.43 -11.40
N SER A 315 10.04 -9.31 -10.39
CA SER A 315 9.72 -10.74 -10.59
C SER A 315 8.23 -11.03 -10.52
N ALA A 316 7.48 -10.31 -9.67
CA ALA A 316 6.02 -10.34 -9.68
C ALA A 316 5.48 -9.95 -11.07
N LEU A 317 6.09 -8.92 -11.67
CA LEU A 317 5.78 -8.43 -13.02
C LEU A 317 6.05 -9.45 -14.12
N SER A 318 7.27 -10.02 -14.17
CA SER A 318 7.64 -10.97 -15.23
C SER A 318 6.82 -12.25 -15.14
N THR A 319 6.55 -12.70 -13.92
CA THR A 319 5.65 -13.81 -13.65
C THR A 319 4.22 -13.47 -14.08
N TYR A 320 3.70 -12.28 -13.76
CA TYR A 320 2.33 -11.86 -14.10
C TYR A 320 2.11 -11.68 -15.62
N VAL A 321 3.03 -11.04 -16.33
CA VAL A 321 2.98 -10.89 -17.81
C VAL A 321 3.00 -12.26 -18.50
N ARG A 322 3.83 -13.19 -18.02
CA ARG A 322 3.90 -14.55 -18.55
C ARG A 322 2.65 -15.38 -18.22
N LYS A 323 2.02 -15.14 -17.07
CA LYS A 323 0.85 -15.85 -16.54
C LYS A 323 -0.44 -15.55 -17.29
N HIS A 324 -0.67 -14.31 -17.72
CA HIS A 324 -1.96 -13.90 -18.27
C HIS A 324 -2.17 -14.15 -19.77
N ALA A 325 -1.20 -14.81 -20.44
CA ALA A 325 -1.26 -15.16 -21.87
C ALA A 325 -1.78 -14.01 -22.74
N LEU A 326 -1.25 -12.80 -22.47
CA LEU A 326 -1.68 -11.58 -23.16
C LEU A 326 -1.57 -11.76 -24.66
N LYS A 327 -2.61 -11.34 -25.37
CA LYS A 327 -2.58 -11.31 -26.83
C LYS A 327 -1.55 -10.30 -27.30
N GLN A 328 -1.02 -10.52 -28.49
CA GLN A 328 -0.03 -9.63 -29.09
C GLN A 328 -0.51 -8.17 -29.11
N ASP A 329 -1.78 -7.93 -29.42
CA ASP A 329 -2.35 -6.58 -29.50
C ASP A 329 -2.41 -5.88 -28.13
N GLU A 330 -2.70 -6.63 -27.06
CA GLU A 330 -2.73 -6.10 -25.69
C GLU A 330 -1.32 -5.69 -25.23
N LEU A 331 -0.30 -6.47 -25.59
CA LEU A 331 1.09 -6.13 -25.31
C LEU A 331 1.60 -4.95 -26.13
N LYS A 332 1.17 -4.83 -27.40
CA LYS A 332 1.49 -3.67 -28.23
C LYS A 332 0.97 -2.40 -27.59
N GLU A 333 -0.30 -2.39 -27.17
CA GLU A 333 -0.91 -1.25 -26.47
C GLU A 333 -0.15 -0.93 -25.16
N LEU A 334 0.24 -1.92 -24.36
CA LEU A 334 1.05 -1.68 -23.16
C LEU A 334 2.45 -1.11 -23.50
N CYS A 335 3.03 -1.48 -24.64
CA CYS A 335 4.30 -0.92 -25.12
C CYS A 335 4.18 0.53 -25.60
N GLU A 336 2.97 1.00 -25.92
CA GLU A 336 2.67 2.42 -26.15
C GLU A 336 2.71 3.24 -24.85
N GLN A 337 2.73 2.57 -23.69
CA GLN A 337 2.92 3.16 -22.35
C GLN A 337 1.79 4.10 -21.91
N GLN A 338 0.65 4.06 -22.60
CA GLN A 338 -0.55 4.81 -22.26
C GLN A 338 -1.80 4.06 -22.73
N PHE A 339 -2.89 4.21 -21.98
CA PHE A 339 -4.22 3.70 -22.33
C PHE A 339 -5.30 4.44 -21.52
N THR A 340 -6.55 4.28 -21.90
CA THR A 340 -7.69 4.86 -21.15
C THR A 340 -8.48 3.76 -20.44
N LEU A 341 -8.90 4.01 -19.21
CA LEU A 341 -9.83 3.16 -18.45
C LEU A 341 -10.99 3.99 -17.91
N SER A 342 -12.19 3.44 -17.92
CA SER A 342 -13.33 3.98 -17.17
C SER A 342 -13.17 3.80 -15.66
N TYR A 343 -13.92 4.57 -14.87
CA TYR A 343 -14.01 4.37 -13.42
C TYR A 343 -14.47 2.95 -13.07
N ALA A 344 -15.41 2.40 -13.82
CA ALA A 344 -15.90 1.04 -13.64
C ALA A 344 -14.79 -0.01 -13.87
N GLU A 345 -13.96 0.15 -14.90
CA GLU A 345 -12.82 -0.74 -15.16
C GLU A 345 -11.73 -0.61 -14.09
N LEU A 346 -11.43 0.61 -13.61
CA LEU A 346 -10.49 0.82 -12.50
C LEU A 346 -10.97 0.19 -11.19
N ASN A 347 -12.29 0.04 -11.03
CA ASN A 347 -12.95 -0.54 -9.86
C ASN A 347 -13.52 -1.95 -10.10
N ALA A 348 -13.22 -2.57 -11.24
CA ALA A 348 -13.72 -3.89 -11.56
C ALA A 348 -13.21 -4.94 -10.55
N ALA A 349 -14.06 -5.91 -10.22
CA ALA A 349 -13.74 -6.88 -9.18
C ALA A 349 -13.19 -8.21 -9.70
N ASN A 350 -13.24 -8.42 -11.01
CA ASN A 350 -13.00 -9.73 -11.61
C ASN A 350 -11.56 -9.85 -12.12
N TYR A 351 -10.68 -10.55 -11.39
CA TYR A 351 -9.26 -10.70 -11.73
C TYR A 351 -8.94 -11.58 -12.94
N PHE A 352 -9.96 -12.17 -13.57
CA PHE A 352 -9.80 -13.09 -14.69
C PHE A 352 -10.31 -12.45 -15.98
N GLY A 353 -9.47 -11.60 -16.60
CA GLY A 353 -9.74 -11.01 -17.92
C GLY A 353 -8.74 -9.94 -18.36
N PRO A 354 -8.67 -9.59 -19.66
CA PRO A 354 -7.71 -8.60 -20.16
C PRO A 354 -7.99 -7.15 -19.72
N ALA A 355 -9.25 -6.75 -19.59
CA ALA A 355 -9.62 -5.44 -19.03
C ALA A 355 -9.11 -5.28 -17.58
N THR A 356 -9.12 -6.38 -16.82
CA THR A 356 -8.63 -6.42 -15.44
C THR A 356 -7.12 -6.38 -15.33
N PHE A 357 -6.40 -6.79 -16.37
CA PHE A 357 -4.93 -6.74 -16.37
C PHE A 357 -4.43 -5.29 -16.29
N LYS A 358 -5.00 -4.40 -17.11
CA LYS A 358 -4.67 -2.96 -17.09
C LYS A 358 -5.01 -2.32 -15.75
N GLN A 359 -6.16 -2.68 -15.18
CA GLN A 359 -6.56 -2.26 -13.84
C GLN A 359 -5.52 -2.70 -12.80
N LEU A 360 -5.09 -3.97 -12.80
CA LEU A 360 -4.11 -4.44 -11.83
C LEU A 360 -2.77 -3.71 -11.98
N LEU A 361 -2.34 -3.44 -13.21
CA LEU A 361 -1.12 -2.65 -13.45
C LEU A 361 -1.21 -1.25 -12.85
N VAL A 362 -2.39 -0.61 -12.88
CA VAL A 362 -2.64 0.68 -12.21
C VAL A 362 -2.61 0.52 -10.69
N GLN A 363 -3.32 -0.47 -10.14
CA GLN A 363 -3.37 -0.74 -8.69
C GLN A 363 -1.99 -1.08 -8.09
N ALA A 364 -1.20 -1.85 -8.84
CA ALA A 364 0.16 -2.22 -8.47
C ALA A 364 1.18 -1.09 -8.67
N GLY A 365 0.81 0.00 -9.37
CA GLY A 365 1.63 1.20 -9.53
C GLY A 365 2.58 1.19 -10.73
N TYR A 366 2.41 0.26 -11.69
CA TYR A 366 3.17 0.27 -12.94
C TYR A 366 2.67 1.33 -13.92
N PHE A 367 1.36 1.55 -13.91
CA PHE A 367 0.70 2.68 -14.56
C PHE A 367 0.03 3.53 -13.49
N SER A 368 -0.23 4.79 -13.82
CA SER A 368 -0.95 5.73 -12.95
C SER A 368 -1.88 6.60 -13.77
N ILE A 369 -2.96 7.05 -13.14
CA ILE A 369 -3.83 8.10 -13.67
C ILE A 369 -2.99 9.36 -13.88
N LYS A 370 -3.14 10.00 -15.05
CA LYS A 370 -2.45 11.25 -15.42
C LYS A 370 -3.40 12.40 -15.69
N SER A 371 -4.60 12.11 -16.17
CA SER A 371 -5.66 13.10 -16.38
C SER A 371 -7.01 12.41 -16.55
N ILE A 372 -8.08 13.18 -16.41
CA ILE A 372 -9.42 12.78 -16.85
C ILE A 372 -9.44 12.88 -18.39
N ALA A 373 -9.92 11.84 -19.06
CA ALA A 373 -10.09 11.83 -20.50
C ALA A 373 -11.22 12.79 -20.90
N GLY A 374 -11.03 13.54 -21.99
CA GLY A 374 -12.01 14.52 -22.45
C GLY A 374 -13.39 13.89 -22.67
N ASN A 375 -14.40 14.51 -22.07
CA ASN A 375 -15.79 14.13 -22.11
C ASN A 375 -16.38 14.28 -23.53
N GLU A 376 -16.58 13.17 -24.25
CA GLU A 376 -17.83 13.01 -25.01
C GLU A 376 -18.86 12.52 -23.97
N LEU A 377 -19.29 13.42 -23.08
CA LEU A 377 -20.48 13.17 -22.26
C LEU A 377 -21.67 13.33 -23.20
N ASP A 378 -22.55 12.34 -23.23
CA ASP A 378 -23.86 12.54 -23.85
C ASP A 378 -24.62 13.58 -23.00
N ASP A 379 -25.58 14.31 -23.59
CA ASP A 379 -26.37 15.37 -22.90
C ASP A 379 -27.13 14.87 -21.63
N ALA A 380 -27.11 13.56 -21.36
CA ALA A 380 -27.74 12.90 -20.22
C ALA A 380 -26.77 12.57 -19.05
N ASP A 381 -25.47 12.78 -19.22
CA ASP A 381 -24.46 12.41 -18.23
C ASP A 381 -24.26 13.51 -17.16
N ASP A 382 -24.13 13.11 -15.90
CA ASP A 382 -23.86 14.03 -14.78
C ASP A 382 -22.34 14.28 -14.70
N PRO A 383 -21.85 15.50 -15.02
CA PRO A 383 -20.41 15.79 -15.00
C PRO A 383 -19.77 15.65 -13.62
N ASP A 384 -20.58 15.66 -12.55
CA ASP A 384 -20.13 15.48 -11.18
C ASP A 384 -20.15 14.01 -10.72
N ASP A 385 -20.68 13.08 -11.52
CA ASP A 385 -20.67 11.64 -11.21
C ASP A 385 -19.30 11.01 -11.55
N PRO A 386 -18.49 10.62 -10.54
CA PRO A 386 -17.21 9.98 -10.78
C PRO A 386 -17.33 8.64 -11.51
N GLU A 387 -18.49 7.97 -11.46
CA GLU A 387 -18.68 6.67 -12.12
C GLU A 387 -18.70 6.76 -13.65
N GLN A 388 -18.98 7.94 -14.20
CA GLN A 388 -19.03 8.19 -15.64
C GLN A 388 -17.67 8.64 -16.22
N ARG A 389 -16.67 8.89 -15.35
CA ARG A 389 -15.36 9.37 -15.75
C ARG A 389 -14.53 8.31 -16.44
N LYS A 390 -13.75 8.75 -17.43
CA LYS A 390 -12.65 7.99 -18.03
C LYS A 390 -11.33 8.65 -17.67
N PHE A 391 -10.29 7.83 -17.52
CA PHE A 391 -8.97 8.26 -17.05
C PHE A 391 -7.92 7.88 -18.07
N ASN A 392 -7.09 8.85 -18.44
CA ASN A 392 -5.87 8.58 -19.19
C ASN A 392 -4.83 8.06 -18.19
N CYS A 393 -4.43 6.81 -18.38
CA CYS A 393 -3.37 6.18 -17.62
C CYS A 393 -2.10 6.14 -18.46
N ALA A 394 -0.95 6.39 -17.83
CA ALA A 394 0.36 6.22 -18.46
C ALA A 394 1.33 5.58 -17.47
N ILE A 395 2.49 5.17 -17.97
CA ILE A 395 3.54 4.62 -17.12
C ILE A 395 3.84 5.60 -15.97
N THR A 396 3.97 5.06 -14.76
CA THR A 396 3.96 5.90 -13.55
C THR A 396 5.08 6.92 -13.55
N ASN A 397 6.32 6.47 -13.75
CA ASN A 397 7.52 7.29 -13.72
C ASN A 397 8.72 6.56 -14.37
N LYS A 398 9.88 7.22 -14.36
CA LYS A 398 11.11 6.72 -14.97
C LYS A 398 11.73 5.52 -14.24
N ASP A 399 11.52 5.34 -12.94
CA ASP A 399 11.93 4.13 -12.21
C ASP A 399 11.21 2.91 -12.79
N VAL A 400 9.89 2.98 -12.92
CA VAL A 400 9.07 1.92 -13.54
C VAL A 400 9.46 1.71 -15.00
N ALA A 401 9.53 2.78 -15.79
CA ALA A 401 9.76 2.65 -17.23
C ALA A 401 11.07 1.95 -17.58
N LYS A 402 12.13 2.21 -16.80
CA LYS A 402 13.46 1.61 -17.03
C LYS A 402 13.47 0.09 -16.89
N GLU A 403 12.65 -0.47 -16.02
CA GLU A 403 12.67 -1.90 -15.71
C GLU A 403 11.47 -2.63 -16.36
N PHE A 404 10.31 -1.99 -16.47
CA PHE A 404 9.09 -2.62 -16.98
C PHE A 404 9.00 -2.64 -18.51
N VAL A 405 9.26 -1.51 -19.18
CA VAL A 405 9.11 -1.42 -20.65
C VAL A 405 10.01 -2.42 -21.39
N PRO A 406 11.28 -2.65 -20.98
CA PRO A 406 12.10 -3.68 -21.62
C PRO A 406 11.51 -5.09 -21.49
N VAL A 407 10.90 -5.43 -20.35
CA VAL A 407 10.26 -6.75 -20.13
C VAL A 407 9.07 -6.93 -21.06
N LEU A 408 8.22 -5.91 -21.21
CA LEU A 408 7.09 -5.95 -22.15
C LEU A 408 7.55 -6.16 -23.59
N LYS A 409 8.57 -5.40 -24.03
CA LYS A 409 9.13 -5.51 -25.38
C LYS A 409 9.77 -6.86 -25.64
N GLN A 410 10.50 -7.41 -24.67
CA GLN A 410 11.08 -8.75 -24.77
C GLN A 410 9.98 -9.80 -24.95
N TYR A 411 8.92 -9.74 -24.14
CA TYR A 411 7.83 -10.72 -24.22
C TYR A 411 7.04 -10.61 -25.53
N LEU A 412 6.81 -9.39 -26.04
CA LEU A 412 6.20 -9.19 -27.35
C LEU A 412 7.03 -9.83 -28.47
N GLN A 413 8.36 -9.68 -28.43
CA GLN A 413 9.27 -10.33 -29.38
C GLN A 413 9.22 -11.85 -29.26
N GLU A 414 9.18 -12.40 -28.05
CA GLU A 414 9.05 -13.86 -27.82
C GLU A 414 7.74 -14.43 -28.38
N LEU A 415 6.65 -13.66 -28.37
CA LEU A 415 5.37 -14.04 -28.97
C LEU A 415 5.37 -13.91 -30.48
N GLU A 416 6.03 -12.90 -31.05
CA GLU A 416 6.16 -12.72 -32.51
C GLU A 416 7.00 -13.82 -33.19
N LEU A 417 7.86 -14.49 -32.42
CA LEU A 417 8.70 -15.60 -32.89
C LEU A 417 8.02 -16.98 -32.79
N ARG A 418 6.87 -17.08 -32.11
CA ARG A 418 6.07 -18.31 -31.98
C ARG A 418 4.99 -18.36 -33.05
#